data_AF-Q1PLF5-F1
#
_entry.id   AF-Q1PLF5-F1
#
_cell.length_a   1.000
_cell.length_b   1.000
_cell.length_c   1.000
_cell.angle_alpha   90.00
_cell.angle_beta   90.00
_cell.angle_gamma   90.00
#
_symmetry.space_group_name_H-M   'P 1'
#
loop_
_entity.id
_entity.type
_entity.pdbx_description
1 polymer ?
#
loop_
_entity_poly.entity_id
_entity_poly.type
_entity_poly.pdbx_seq_one_letter_code
_entity_poly.pdbx_strand_id
1 'polypeptide(L)'
;MNQNSVKTIGINDVPRKDSYLVYINQADGLKGILNRDFDEWSNFDSWESISVQQWIFSRALEVFRGKKIDIKCDCCEHNDFIPNDFESIKKEKCFGKKSAYMIEKVVDEIVLAKARRESDGTYSA
;
A
#
# COMPACT_ATOMS: atom_id res chain seq x y z
N MET A 1 2.98 12.15 -6.55
CA MET A 1 2.31 10.91 -7.01
C MET A 1 0.86 11.23 -7.39
N ASN A 2 0.25 10.52 -8.34
CA ASN A 2 -1.16 10.77 -8.68
C ASN A 2 -2.02 10.37 -7.47
N GLN A 3 -2.76 11.32 -6.88
CA GLN A 3 -3.51 11.17 -5.61
C GLN A 3 -4.65 10.12 -5.66
N ASN A 4 -4.70 9.32 -6.72
CA ASN A 4 -5.72 8.33 -7.00
C ASN A 4 -5.12 6.99 -7.48
N SER A 5 -3.84 6.72 -7.25
CA SER A 5 -3.24 5.46 -7.70
C SER A 5 -3.67 4.26 -6.86
N VAL A 6 -3.78 4.42 -5.54
CA VAL A 6 -4.26 3.37 -4.63
C VAL A 6 -5.56 3.83 -3.99
N LYS A 7 -6.59 2.99 -4.00
CA LYS A 7 -7.84 3.27 -3.29
C LYS A 7 -8.26 2.03 -2.51
N THR A 8 -8.64 2.22 -1.26
CA THR A 8 -9.31 1.16 -0.50
C THR A 8 -10.81 1.24 -0.76
N ILE A 9 -11.44 0.09 -1.00
CA ILE A 9 -12.89 -0.03 -1.22
C ILE A 9 -13.49 -1.05 -0.24
N GLY A 10 -14.70 -0.76 0.23
CA GLY A 10 -15.47 -1.60 1.14
C GLY A 10 -16.02 -2.86 0.47
N ILE A 11 -16.63 -3.73 1.26
CA ILE A 11 -17.24 -5.00 0.82
C ILE A 11 -18.29 -4.77 -0.26
N ASN A 12 -19.09 -3.72 -0.14
CA ASN A 12 -20.19 -3.40 -1.05
C ASN A 12 -19.81 -2.42 -2.17
N ASP A 13 -18.60 -1.84 -2.09
CA ASP A 13 -18.15 -0.85 -3.07
C ASP A 13 -17.75 -1.49 -4.41
N VAL A 14 -18.04 -0.79 -5.50
CA VAL A 14 -17.66 -1.23 -6.86
C VAL A 14 -16.25 -0.73 -7.19
N PRO A 15 -15.37 -1.58 -7.78
CA PRO A 15 -14.06 -1.15 -8.24
C PRO A 15 -14.15 -0.07 -9.31
N ARG A 16 -13.16 0.81 -9.34
CA ARG A 16 -13.00 1.82 -10.40
C ARG A 16 -12.72 1.12 -11.73
N LYS A 17 -13.23 1.73 -12.81
CA LYS A 17 -12.94 1.28 -14.17
C LYS A 17 -11.41 1.24 -14.40
N ASP A 18 -10.96 0.16 -15.03
CA ASP A 18 -9.56 -0.09 -15.39
C ASP A 18 -8.59 -0.14 -14.19
N SER A 19 -9.12 -0.31 -12.97
CA SER A 19 -8.31 -0.57 -11.78
C SER A 19 -7.99 -2.06 -11.64
N TYR A 20 -6.81 -2.33 -11.13
CA TYR A 20 -6.43 -3.67 -10.70
C TYR A 20 -7.01 -3.94 -9.31
N LEU A 21 -7.99 -4.82 -9.26
CA LEU A 21 -8.64 -5.22 -8.02
C LEU A 21 -7.79 -6.25 -7.28
N VAL A 22 -7.47 -5.95 -6.03
CA VAL A 22 -6.72 -6.84 -5.14
C VAL A 22 -7.48 -7.01 -3.83
N TYR A 23 -7.32 -8.17 -3.21
CA TYR A 23 -8.00 -8.50 -1.96
C TYR A 23 -6.98 -8.66 -0.87
N ILE A 24 -7.28 -8.13 0.31
CA ILE A 24 -6.34 -8.17 1.42
C ILE A 24 -6.01 -9.59 1.92
N ASN A 25 -6.94 -10.52 1.71
CA ASN A 25 -6.78 -11.93 2.04
C ASN A 25 -5.86 -12.71 1.08
N GLN A 26 -5.40 -12.10 -0.02
CA GLN A 26 -4.41 -12.71 -0.92
C GLN A 26 -3.01 -12.78 -0.31
N ALA A 27 -2.74 -11.98 0.72
CA ALA A 27 -1.48 -11.97 1.45
C ALA A 27 -1.66 -12.64 2.82
N ASP A 28 -1.36 -13.93 2.88
CA ASP A 28 -1.43 -14.66 4.15
C ASP A 28 -0.47 -14.06 5.19
N GLY A 29 -0.95 -13.91 6.42
CA GLY A 29 -0.22 -13.24 7.51
C GLY A 29 -0.21 -11.71 7.49
N LEU A 30 -0.66 -11.03 6.42
CA LEU A 30 -0.67 -9.57 6.33
C LEU A 30 -1.48 -8.94 7.46
N LYS A 31 -2.68 -9.45 7.73
CA LYS A 31 -3.52 -8.94 8.83
C LYS A 31 -2.85 -9.08 10.20
N GLY A 32 -2.08 -10.15 10.41
CA GLY A 32 -1.34 -10.37 11.66
C GLY A 32 -0.28 -9.29 11.89
N ILE A 33 0.43 -8.90 10.82
CA ILE A 33 1.39 -7.78 10.86
C ILE A 33 0.65 -6.45 11.08
N LEU A 34 -0.41 -6.19 10.32
CA LEU A 34 -1.17 -4.94 10.40
C LEU A 34 -1.95 -4.74 11.70
N ASN A 35 -2.10 -5.79 12.51
CA ASN A 35 -2.76 -5.72 13.82
C ASN A 35 -1.79 -5.36 14.97
N ARG A 36 -0.49 -5.23 14.68
CA ARG A 36 0.53 -4.78 15.64
C ARG A 36 0.42 -3.27 15.92
N ASP A 37 1.26 -2.77 16.82
CA ASP A 37 1.37 -1.33 17.09
C ASP A 37 1.95 -0.57 15.89
N PHE A 38 1.67 0.75 15.82
CA PHE A 38 2.07 1.57 14.67
C PHE A 38 3.54 1.47 14.31
N ASP A 39 4.42 1.53 15.31
CA ASP A 39 5.87 1.48 15.08
C ASP A 39 6.31 0.14 14.48
N GLU A 40 5.59 -0.94 14.80
CA GLU A 40 5.87 -2.28 14.27
C GLU A 40 5.29 -2.48 12.87
N TRP A 41 4.01 -2.18 12.67
CA TRP A 41 3.37 -2.45 11.38
C TRP A 41 3.79 -1.45 10.31
N SER A 42 4.09 -0.20 10.67
CA SER A 42 4.49 0.82 9.69
C SER A 42 5.95 0.72 9.24
N ASN A 43 6.77 -0.09 9.94
CA ASN A 43 8.15 -0.35 9.58
C ASN A 43 8.26 -1.56 8.64
N PHE A 44 8.27 -1.30 7.33
CA PHE A 44 8.29 -2.34 6.30
C PHE A 44 9.51 -3.28 6.41
N ASP A 45 10.67 -2.73 6.74
CA ASP A 45 11.94 -3.47 6.79
C ASP A 45 12.01 -4.42 7.98
N SER A 46 11.21 -4.21 9.03
CA SER A 46 11.16 -5.09 10.20
C SER A 46 10.14 -6.23 10.08
N TRP A 47 9.43 -6.35 8.94
CA TRP A 47 8.48 -7.43 8.75
C TRP A 47 9.21 -8.75 8.49
N GLU A 48 8.93 -9.77 9.31
CA GLU A 48 9.58 -11.08 9.20
C GLU A 48 9.07 -11.91 8.00
N SER A 49 7.87 -11.61 7.50
CA SER A 49 7.25 -12.37 6.42
C SER A 49 7.62 -11.83 5.04
N ILE A 50 8.53 -12.55 4.37
CA ILE A 50 8.95 -12.25 2.99
C ILE A 50 7.75 -12.25 2.03
N SER A 51 6.79 -13.17 2.20
CA SER A 51 5.62 -13.24 1.31
C SER A 51 4.75 -11.99 1.43
N VAL A 52 4.58 -11.46 2.65
CA VAL A 52 3.82 -10.23 2.87
C VAL A 52 4.57 -9.01 2.32
N GLN A 53 5.89 -8.95 2.53
CA GLN A 53 6.73 -7.91 1.94
C GLN A 53 6.64 -7.91 0.41
N GLN A 54 6.79 -9.08 -0.22
CA GLN A 54 6.67 -9.23 -1.67
C GLN A 54 5.29 -8.81 -2.17
N TRP A 55 4.23 -9.13 -1.43
CA TRP A 55 2.88 -8.71 -1.81
C TRP A 55 2.78 -7.18 -1.84
N ILE A 56 3.15 -6.48 -0.76
CA ILE A 56 3.13 -5.00 -0.73
C ILE A 56 4.04 -4.40 -1.81
N PHE A 57 5.27 -4.92 -1.94
CA PHE A 57 6.23 -4.42 -2.91
C PHE A 57 5.75 -4.60 -4.36
N SER A 58 5.09 -5.72 -4.68
CA SER A 58 4.54 -5.97 -6.01
C SER A 58 3.45 -4.96 -6.39
N ARG A 59 2.58 -4.60 -5.44
CA ARG A 59 1.53 -3.58 -5.62
C ARG A 59 2.16 -2.19 -5.76
N ALA A 60 3.19 -1.88 -4.99
CA ALA A 60 3.94 -0.64 -5.11
C ALA A 60 4.59 -0.51 -6.49
N LEU A 61 5.21 -1.57 -7.01
CA LEU A 61 5.78 -1.58 -8.36
C LEU A 61 4.72 -1.37 -9.45
N GLU A 62 3.53 -1.94 -9.29
CA GLU A 62 2.41 -1.72 -10.21
C GLU A 62 1.95 -0.26 -10.24
N VAL A 63 1.82 0.35 -9.05
CA VAL A 63 1.49 1.77 -8.91
C VAL A 63 2.57 2.65 -9.52
N PHE A 64 3.83 2.35 -9.24
CA PHE A 64 4.99 3.05 -9.80
C PHE A 64 5.00 2.98 -11.35
N ARG A 65 4.53 1.88 -11.94
CA ARG A 65 4.35 1.70 -13.39
C ARG A 65 3.07 2.35 -13.94
N GLY A 66 2.32 3.10 -13.12
CA GLY A 66 1.14 3.84 -13.51
C GLY A 66 -0.18 3.08 -13.41
N LYS A 67 -0.21 1.87 -12.83
CA LYS A 67 -1.48 1.16 -12.60
C LYS A 67 -2.27 1.81 -11.47
N LYS A 68 -3.60 1.80 -11.62
CA LYS A 68 -4.54 2.08 -10.53
C LYS A 68 -4.85 0.78 -9.80
N ILE A 69 -4.82 0.79 -8.48
CA ILE A 69 -5.12 -0.37 -7.64
C ILE A 69 -6.31 -0.04 -6.74
N ASP A 70 -7.26 -0.97 -6.70
CA ASP A 70 -8.36 -0.97 -5.74
C ASP A 70 -8.17 -2.12 -4.76
N ILE A 71 -7.97 -1.80 -3.49
CA ILE A 71 -7.81 -2.77 -2.41
C ILE A 71 -9.17 -3.02 -1.78
N LYS A 72 -9.72 -4.19 -2.07
CA LYS A 72 -10.95 -4.68 -1.44
C LYS A 72 -10.64 -5.08 0.00
N CYS A 73 -11.16 -4.31 0.95
CA CYS A 73 -11.11 -4.68 2.35
C CYS A 73 -12.30 -5.60 2.69
N ASP A 74 -12.15 -6.41 3.73
CA ASP A 74 -13.17 -7.31 4.25
C ASP A 74 -13.63 -6.93 5.66
N CYS A 75 -13.37 -5.69 6.08
CA CYS A 75 -13.69 -5.18 7.41
C CYS A 75 -14.62 -3.96 7.42
N CYS A 76 -14.89 -3.34 6.26
CA CYS A 76 -15.77 -2.17 6.15
C CYS A 76 -16.79 -2.42 5.04
N GLU A 77 -18.07 -2.14 5.29
CA GLU A 77 -19.14 -2.26 4.28
C GLU A 77 -18.90 -1.31 3.12
N HIS A 78 -18.63 -0.04 3.44
CA HIS A 78 -18.24 1.02 2.54
C HIS A 78 -16.95 1.67 3.03
N ASN A 79 -16.20 2.27 2.12
CA ASN A 79 -15.00 3.01 2.46
C ASN A 79 -15.17 4.51 2.21
N ASP A 80 -15.58 5.22 3.26
CA ASP A 80 -15.55 6.68 3.26
C ASP A 80 -14.09 7.14 3.26
N PHE A 81 -13.77 8.03 2.33
CA PHE A 81 -12.43 8.61 2.19
C PHE A 81 -12.06 9.32 3.50
N ILE A 82 -11.11 8.75 4.25
CA ILE A 82 -10.48 9.42 5.39
C ILE A 82 -9.15 9.97 4.89
N PRO A 83 -8.84 11.26 5.11
CA PRO A 83 -7.53 11.81 4.79
C PRO A 83 -6.42 10.98 5.45
N ASN A 84 -5.42 10.59 4.65
CA ASN A 84 -4.19 9.94 5.13
C ASN A 84 -3.30 10.99 5.84
N ASP A 85 -3.75 11.54 6.96
CA ASP A 85 -2.88 12.29 7.86
C ASP A 85 -2.21 11.36 8.88
N PHE A 86 -1.10 11.83 9.47
CA PHE A 86 -0.26 11.00 10.34
C PHE A 86 -0.98 10.55 11.63
N GLU A 87 -1.93 11.33 12.12
CA GLU A 87 -2.66 11.02 13.35
C GLU A 87 -3.83 10.07 13.09
N SER A 88 -4.47 10.16 11.93
CA SER A 88 -5.54 9.26 11.51
C SER A 88 -5.00 7.86 11.26
N ILE A 89 -3.85 7.73 10.58
CA ILE A 89 -3.30 6.41 10.23
C ILE A 89 -2.84 5.60 11.44
N LYS A 90 -2.34 6.26 12.50
CA LYS A 90 -1.96 5.58 13.76
C LYS A 90 -3.14 4.87 14.43
N LYS A 91 -4.34 5.45 14.31
CA LYS A 91 -5.58 4.94 14.92
C LYS A 91 -6.40 4.08 13.97
N GLU A 92 -5.96 3.94 12.72
CA GLU A 92 -6.67 3.20 11.69
C GLU A 92 -6.79 1.73 12.08
N LYS A 93 -7.98 1.16 11.84
CA LYS A 93 -8.27 -0.26 12.11
C LYS A 93 -8.55 -1.04 10.83
N CYS A 94 -8.89 -0.35 9.74
CA CYS A 94 -9.12 -0.97 8.44
C CYS A 94 -7.81 -1.47 7.87
N PHE A 95 -7.68 -2.80 7.77
CA PHE A 95 -6.52 -3.43 7.15
C PHE A 95 -6.32 -2.94 5.71
N GLY A 96 -7.40 -2.68 4.97
CA GLY A 96 -7.31 -2.16 3.61
C GLY A 96 -6.68 -0.77 3.53
N LYS A 97 -6.92 0.09 4.51
CA LYS A 97 -6.32 1.44 4.59
C LYS A 97 -4.87 1.38 5.04
N LYS A 98 -4.55 0.53 6.03
CA LYS A 98 -3.16 0.28 6.43
C LYS A 98 -2.33 -0.30 5.28
N SER A 99 -2.88 -1.23 4.49
CA SER A 99 -2.23 -1.75 3.28
C SER A 99 -2.01 -0.67 2.23
N ALA A 100 -3.01 0.19 1.99
CA ALA A 100 -2.86 1.31 1.06
C ALA A 100 -1.72 2.24 1.49
N TYR A 101 -1.68 2.60 2.77
CA TYR A 101 -0.59 3.39 3.36
C TYR A 101 0.78 2.74 3.13
N MET A 102 0.92 1.44 3.40
CA MET A 102 2.20 0.74 3.20
C MET A 102 2.61 0.70 1.73
N ILE A 103 1.67 0.52 0.81
CA ILE A 103 1.94 0.57 -0.63
C ILE A 103 2.43 1.96 -1.03
N GLU A 104 1.73 3.02 -0.62
CA GLU A 104 2.13 4.41 -0.92
C GLU A 104 3.52 4.73 -0.37
N LYS A 105 3.80 4.35 0.88
CA LYS A 105 5.12 4.51 1.51
C LYS A 105 6.23 3.81 0.71
N VAL A 106 6.00 2.57 0.27
CA VAL A 106 6.99 1.83 -0.55
C VAL A 106 7.13 2.44 -1.95
N VAL A 107 6.07 3.00 -2.53
CA VAL A 107 6.18 3.73 -3.82
C VAL A 107 7.06 4.95 -3.67
N ASP A 108 6.90 5.73 -2.59
CA ASP A 108 7.73 6.91 -2.35
C ASP A 108 9.22 6.52 -2.23
N GLU A 109 9.54 5.42 -1.54
CA GLU A 109 10.90 4.90 -1.48
C GLU A 109 11.44 4.45 -2.85
N ILE A 110 10.61 3.81 -3.69
CA ILE A 110 10.99 3.44 -5.07
C ILE A 110 11.31 4.70 -5.90
N VAL A 111 10.49 5.76 -5.77
CA VAL A 111 10.70 7.03 -6.47
C VAL A 111 12.00 7.70 -6.01
N LEU A 112 12.24 7.75 -4.70
CA LEU A 112 13.48 8.29 -4.14
C LEU A 112 14.71 7.50 -4.57
N ALA A 113 14.64 6.17 -4.53
CA ALA A 113 15.72 5.29 -4.96
C ALA A 113 16.04 5.47 -6.45
N LYS A 114 15.02 5.65 -7.31
CA LYS A 114 15.22 5.97 -8.73
C LYS A 114 15.91 7.33 -8.91
N ALA A 115 15.43 8.38 -8.23
CA ALA A 115 16.02 9.71 -8.33
C ALA A 115 17.49 9.73 -7.87
N ARG A 116 17.83 9.02 -6.79
CA ARG A 116 19.23 8.84 -6.35
C ARG A 116 20.09 8.17 -7.41
N ARG A 117 19.61 7.06 -8.01
CA ARG A 117 20.33 6.36 -9.09
C ARG A 117 20.54 7.21 -10.34
N GLU A 118 19.58 8.06 -10.68
CA GLU A 118 19.69 9.01 -11.79
C GLU A 118 20.69 10.14 -11.48
N SER A 119 20.73 10.61 -10.23
CA SER A 119 21.68 11.63 -9.76
C SER A 119 23.11 11.11 -9.65
N ASP A 120 23.32 9.87 -9.19
CA ASP A 120 24.64 9.30 -8.90
C ASP A 120 25.35 8.77 -10.16
N GLY A 121 24.75 8.92 -11.36
CA GLY A 121 25.38 8.57 -12.63
C GLY A 121 25.49 7.08 -12.91
N THR A 122 24.81 6.21 -12.12
CA THR A 122 24.84 4.75 -12.26
C THR A 122 24.26 4.25 -13.60
N TYR A 123 23.63 5.14 -14.38
CA TYR A 123 23.36 4.94 -15.81
C TYR A 123 24.38 5.74 -16.65
N SER A 124 25.64 5.32 -16.59
CA SER A 124 26.68 5.66 -17.57
C SER A 124 27.21 4.37 -18.19
N ALA A 125 26.35 3.65 -18.91
CA ALA A 125 26.72 2.57 -19.82
C ALA A 125 25.59 2.31 -20.82
#